data_AF-A0A7S4IV43-F1
#
_entry.id   AF-A0A7S4IV43-F1
#
_cell.length_a   1.000
_cell.length_b   1.000
_cell.length_c   1.000
_cell.angle_alpha   90.00
_cell.angle_beta   90.00
_cell.angle_gamma   90.00
#
_symmetry.space_group_name_H-M   'P 1'
#
loop_
_entity.id
_entity.type
_entity.pdbx_description
1 polymer ?
#
loop_
_entity_poly.entity_id
_entity_poly.type
_entity_poly.pdbx_seq_one_letter_code
_entity_poly.pdbx_strand_id
1 'polypeptide(L)'
;GAWVLKLGALMLGINLGSARLASKVAVPDQHCYQVKGAEGSKLGYVLMETEGDIGKFNRAQRALQNYNEIFPMFVLMFVLAAFVCPFAAFMCACVFAAA
;
A
#
# COMPACT_ATOMS: atom_id res chain seq x y z
N GLY A 1 15.60 -14.48 -4.97
CA GLY A 1 15.08 -13.61 -3.90
C GLY A 1 14.56 -12.29 -4.46
N ALA A 2 15.43 -11.38 -4.89
CA ALA A 2 15.04 -10.02 -5.28
C ALA A 2 13.94 -9.92 -6.37
N TRP A 3 13.94 -10.83 -7.36
CA TRP A 3 12.88 -10.88 -8.37
C TRP A 3 11.50 -11.20 -7.79
N VAL A 4 11.43 -12.07 -6.78
CA VAL A 4 10.20 -12.43 -6.07
C VAL A 4 9.65 -11.22 -5.31
N LEU A 5 10.52 -10.45 -4.65
CA LEU A 5 10.14 -9.20 -3.97
C LEU A 5 9.61 -8.14 -4.96
N LYS A 6 10.23 -8.05 -6.15
CA LYS A 6 9.77 -7.15 -7.22
C LYS A 6 8.37 -7.53 -7.74
N LEU A 7 8.05 -8.83 -7.81
CA LEU A 7 6.72 -9.29 -8.21
C LEU A 7 5.65 -8.88 -7.20
N GLY A 8 5.92 -9.03 -5.89
CA GLY A 8 4.99 -8.57 -4.84
C GLY A 8 4.71 -7.08 -4.93
N ALA A 9 5.76 -6.26 -5.08
CA ALA A 9 5.62 -4.81 -5.28
C ALA A 9 4.81 -4.46 -6.54
N LEU A 10 5.00 -5.20 -7.64
CA LEU A 10 4.26 -4.99 -8.88
C LEU A 10 2.76 -5.26 -8.68
N MET A 11 2.40 -6.34 -7.97
CA MET A 11 0.99 -6.68 -7.70
C MET A 11 0.30 -5.59 -6.86
N LEU A 12 0.99 -5.03 -5.86
CA LEU A 12 0.47 -3.89 -5.09
C LEU A 12 0.24 -2.66 -5.98
N GLY A 13 1.16 -2.38 -6.91
CA GLY A 13 1.01 -1.29 -7.88
C GLY A 13 -0.18 -1.50 -8.82
N ILE A 14 -0.39 -2.72 -9.33
CA ILE A 14 -1.53 -3.07 -10.19
C ILE A 14 -2.85 -2.89 -9.42
N ASN A 15 -2.92 -3.37 -8.18
CA ASN A 15 -4.10 -3.22 -7.33
C ASN A 15 -4.44 -1.74 -7.11
N LEU A 16 -3.45 -0.90 -6.81
CA LEU A 16 -3.66 0.54 -6.69
C LEU A 16 -4.15 1.15 -8.02
N GLY A 17 -3.53 0.81 -9.14
CA GLY A 17 -3.92 1.33 -10.47
C GLY A 17 -5.36 0.99 -10.82
N SER A 18 -5.79 -0.24 -10.55
CA SER A 18 -7.18 -0.68 -10.77
C SER A 18 -8.17 0.07 -9.86
N ALA A 19 -7.83 0.24 -8.58
CA ALA A 19 -8.65 0.99 -7.63
C ALA A 19 -8.75 2.48 -8.00
N ARG A 20 -7.67 3.06 -8.52
CA ARG A 20 -7.64 4.45 -9.00
C ARG A 20 -8.51 4.65 -10.24
N LEU A 21 -8.47 3.70 -11.18
CA LEU A 21 -9.33 3.75 -12.36
C LEU A 21 -10.81 3.71 -11.96
N ALA A 22 -11.17 2.85 -10.99
CA ALA A 22 -12.54 2.75 -10.48
C ALA A 22 -12.98 4.02 -9.73
N SER A 23 -12.11 4.60 -8.90
CA SER A 23 -12.42 5.81 -8.12
C SER A 23 -12.40 7.11 -8.93
N LYS A 24 -11.86 7.08 -10.16
CA LYS A 24 -11.68 8.25 -11.05
C LYS A 24 -10.86 9.39 -10.43
N VAL A 25 -10.00 9.06 -9.46
CA VAL A 25 -9.12 10.04 -8.80
C VAL A 25 -7.90 10.32 -9.68
N ALA A 26 -7.76 11.57 -10.13
CA ALA A 26 -6.66 12.01 -10.96
C ALA A 26 -5.34 12.10 -10.17
N VAL A 27 -4.22 12.05 -10.87
CA VAL A 27 -2.90 12.41 -10.31
C VAL A 27 -2.83 13.94 -10.29
N PRO A 28 -2.31 14.60 -9.23
CA PRO A 28 -1.47 14.09 -8.14
C PRO A 28 -2.20 13.64 -6.87
N ASP A 29 -3.53 13.58 -6.86
CA ASP A 29 -4.29 13.32 -5.63
C ASP A 29 -4.02 11.91 -5.09
N GLN A 30 -3.67 11.86 -3.80
CA GLN A 30 -3.31 10.62 -3.09
C GLN A 30 -4.45 10.09 -2.22
N HIS A 31 -5.26 10.97 -1.63
CA HIS A 31 -6.37 10.59 -0.76
C HIS A 31 -7.59 11.47 -1.00
N CYS A 32 -8.76 10.87 -0.88
CA CYS A 32 -10.03 11.58 -0.93
C CYS A 32 -10.66 11.61 0.46
N TYR A 33 -11.21 12.76 0.82
CA TYR A 33 -11.83 12.99 2.12
C TYR A 33 -13.27 13.47 1.94
N GLN A 34 -14.13 13.10 2.89
CA GLN A 34 -15.50 13.57 2.99
C GLN A 34 -15.61 14.58 4.13
N VAL A 35 -16.31 15.68 3.88
CA VAL A 35 -16.69 16.63 4.92
C VAL A 35 -17.92 16.08 5.64
N LYS A 36 -17.79 15.77 6.93
CA LYS A 36 -18.91 15.40 7.81
C LYS A 36 -19.19 16.57 8.74
N GLY A 37 -20.35 17.21 8.56
CA GLY A 37 -20.76 18.33 9.40
C GLY A 37 -21.62 19.35 8.68
N ALA A 38 -22.93 19.13 8.74
CA ALA A 38 -23.95 20.17 8.58
C ALA A 38 -25.15 19.89 9.50
N GLU A 39 -25.35 18.64 9.92
CA GLU A 39 -26.37 18.27 10.90
C GLU A 39 -25.78 18.25 12.33
N GLY A 40 -25.79 19.40 13.01
CA GLY A 40 -25.71 19.45 14.48
C GLY A 40 -24.38 19.80 15.14
N SER A 41 -23.26 19.95 14.41
CA SER A 41 -21.97 20.43 14.96
C SER A 41 -21.55 21.75 14.30
N LYS A 42 -21.12 22.74 15.10
CA LYS A 42 -20.57 24.03 14.63
C LYS A 42 -19.20 23.90 13.94
N LEU A 43 -18.53 22.76 14.11
CA LEU A 43 -17.25 22.45 13.48
C LEU A 43 -17.45 21.22 12.60
N GLY A 44 -17.50 21.43 11.28
CA GLY A 44 -17.42 20.34 10.33
C GLY A 44 -16.04 19.70 10.40
N TYR A 45 -15.98 18.37 10.38
CA TYR A 45 -14.72 17.64 10.41
C TYR A 45 -14.55 16.86 9.11
N VAL A 46 -13.30 16.74 8.66
CA VAL A 46 -12.94 16.11 7.39
C VAL A 46 -12.38 14.72 7.71
N LEU A 47 -13.07 13.67 7.29
CA LEU A 47 -12.61 12.29 7.45
C LEU A 47 -12.22 11.69 6.11
N MET A 48 -11.26 10.77 6.13
CA MET A 48 -10.92 10.00 4.93
C MET A 48 -12.12 9.11 4.58
N GLU A 49 -12.50 9.11 3.31
CA GLU A 49 -13.58 8.22 2.85
C GLU A 49 -13.12 6.76 2.96
N THR A 50 -13.97 5.93 3.55
CA THR A 50 -13.67 4.51 3.81
C THR A 50 -14.57 3.57 3.04
N GLU A 51 -15.65 4.08 2.45
CA GLU A 51 -16.65 3.28 1.74
C GLU A 51 -16.58 3.45 0.22
N GLY A 52 -17.21 2.52 -0.49
CA GLY A 52 -17.27 2.51 -1.95
C GLY A 52 -15.91 2.40 -2.63
N ASP A 53 -15.86 2.81 -3.90
CA ASP A 53 -14.65 2.72 -4.71
C ASP A 53 -13.58 3.73 -4.29
N ILE A 54 -13.98 4.88 -3.76
CA ILE A 54 -13.06 5.87 -3.16
C ILE A 54 -12.40 5.29 -1.91
N GLY A 55 -13.15 4.63 -1.03
CA GLY A 55 -12.61 3.97 0.15
C GLY A 55 -11.63 2.84 -0.19
N LYS A 56 -11.92 2.05 -1.24
CA LYS A 56 -10.98 1.04 -1.76
C LYS A 56 -9.69 1.69 -2.26
N PHE A 57 -9.78 2.78 -3.02
CA PHE A 57 -8.62 3.54 -3.47
C PHE A 57 -7.79 4.08 -2.30
N ASN A 58 -8.41 4.69 -1.29
CA ASN A 58 -7.72 5.21 -0.12
C ASN A 58 -6.96 4.11 0.64
N ARG A 59 -7.57 2.93 0.83
CA ARG A 59 -6.90 1.77 1.45
C ARG A 59 -5.75 1.24 0.60
N ALA A 60 -5.95 1.11 -0.72
CA ALA A 60 -4.90 0.64 -1.64
C ALA A 60 -3.69 1.59 -1.66
N GLN A 61 -3.94 2.90 -1.66
CA GLN A 61 -2.88 3.91 -1.61
C GLN A 61 -2.11 3.82 -0.29
N ARG A 62 -2.82 3.67 0.84
CA ARG A 62 -2.19 3.52 2.16
C ARG A 62 -1.38 2.23 2.27
N ALA A 63 -1.87 1.11 1.73
CA ALA A 63 -1.14 -0.14 1.68
C ALA A 63 0.19 0.00 0.91
N LEU A 64 0.17 0.67 -0.25
CA LEU A 64 1.39 0.92 -1.02
C LEU A 64 2.37 1.85 -0.30
N GLN A 65 1.88 2.89 0.39
CA GLN A 65 2.72 3.78 1.20
C GLN A 65 3.40 3.02 2.34
N ASN A 66 2.64 2.26 3.13
CA ASN A 66 3.18 1.44 4.22
C ASN A 66 4.22 0.44 3.72
N TYR A 67 3.97 -0.18 2.56
CA TYR A 67 4.95 -1.06 1.92
C TYR A 67 6.24 -0.30 1.59
N ASN A 68 6.15 0.86 0.95
CA ASN A 68 7.31 1.66 0.56
C ASN A 68 8.12 2.19 1.76
N GLU A 69 7.48 2.45 2.89
CA GLU A 69 8.16 2.88 4.12
C GLU A 69 9.02 1.75 4.73
N ILE A 70 8.50 0.52 4.71
CA ILE A 70 9.15 -0.64 5.33
C ILE A 70 10.13 -1.33 4.37
N PHE A 71 9.85 -1.29 3.08
CA PHE A 71 10.58 -2.05 2.05
C PHE A 71 12.11 -1.83 2.05
N PRO A 72 12.65 -0.60 2.18
CA PRO A 72 14.10 -0.39 2.21
C PRO A 72 14.78 -1.11 3.38
N MET A 73 14.16 -1.06 4.56
CA MET A 73 14.67 -1.74 5.75
C MET A 73 14.60 -3.26 5.59
N PHE A 74 13.48 -3.78 5.06
CA PHE A 74 13.32 -5.19 4.76
C PHE A 74 14.39 -5.70 3.78
N VAL A 75 14.64 -4.97 2.69
CA VAL A 75 15.66 -5.35 1.69
C VAL A 75 17.06 -5.38 2.28
N LEU A 76 17.42 -4.40 3.12
CA LEU A 76 18.73 -4.37 3.77
C LEU A 76 18.92 -5.61 4.67
N MET A 77 17.95 -5.89 5.55
CA MET A 77 18.00 -7.06 6.42
C MET A 77 18.01 -8.37 5.62
N PHE A 78 17.25 -8.41 4.53
CA PHE A 78 17.20 -9.56 3.63
C PHE A 78 18.55 -9.87 3.00
N VAL A 79 19.28 -8.86 2.50
CA VAL A 79 20.62 -9.05 1.90
C VAL A 79 21.61 -9.58 2.93
N LEU A 80 21.59 -9.01 4.14
CA LEU A 80 22.46 -9.47 5.24
C LEU A 80 22.13 -10.91 5.67
N ALA A 81 20.85 -11.25 5.78
CA ALA A 81 20.42 -12.60 6.14
C ALA A 81 20.72 -13.63 5.03
N ALA A 82 20.55 -13.26 3.77
CA ALA A 82 20.83 -14.12 2.62
C ALA A 82 22.32 -14.43 2.47
N PHE A 83 23.21 -13.55 2.94
CA PHE A 83 24.65 -13.80 2.97
C PHE A 83 25.02 -14.96 3.92
N VAL A 84 24.32 -15.08 5.05
CA VAL A 84 24.57 -16.14 6.05
C VAL A 84 23.80 -17.42 5.72
N CYS A 85 22.50 -17.29 5.41
CA CYS A 85 21.57 -18.42 5.22
C CYS A 85 20.72 -18.23 3.95
N PRO A 86 21.26 -18.52 2.75
CA PRO A 86 20.62 -18.16 1.49
C PRO A 86 19.28 -18.88 1.24
N PHE A 87 19.16 -20.16 1.61
CA PHE A 87 17.93 -20.93 1.41
C PHE A 87 16.78 -20.45 2.30
N ALA A 88 17.06 -20.21 3.60
CA ALA A 88 16.06 -19.71 4.54
C ALA A 88 15.59 -18.30 4.16
N ALA A 89 16.53 -17.42 3.78
CA ALA A 89 16.20 -16.10 3.28
C ALA A 89 15.30 -16.19 2.04
N PHE A 90 15.60 -17.07 1.08
CA PHE A 90 14.75 -17.26 -0.10
C PHE A 90 13.31 -17.64 0.24
N MET A 91 13.10 -18.56 1.19
CA MET A 91 11.76 -18.92 1.66
C MET A 91 11.02 -17.73 2.28
N CYS A 92 11.71 -16.93 3.11
CA CYS A 92 11.13 -15.71 3.68
C CYS A 92 10.71 -14.69 2.60
N ALA A 93 11.47 -14.55 1.51
CA ALA A 93 11.07 -13.69 0.39
C ALA A 93 9.80 -14.20 -0.32
N CYS A 94 9.64 -15.51 -0.48
CA CYS A 94 8.43 -16.09 -1.07
C CYS A 94 7.19 -15.83 -0.19
N VAL A 95 7.32 -16.01 1.12
CA VAL A 95 6.23 -15.71 2.07
C VAL A 95 5.88 -14.22 2.05
N PHE A 96 6.88 -13.35 2.09
CA PHE A 96 6.68 -11.90 2.05
C PHE A 96 6.00 -11.43 0.77
N ALA A 97 6.30 -12.04 -0.38
CA ALA A 97 5.69 -11.65 -1.66
C ALA A 97 4.26 -12.18 -1.85
N ALA A 98 3.84 -13.18 -1.07
CA ALA A 98 2.49 -13.74 -1.10
C ALA A 98 1.52 -13.05 -0.13
N ALA A 99 2.03 -12.30 0.84
CA ALA A 99 1.27 -11.52 1.82
C ALA A 99 0.83 -10.17 1.25
#